data_AF-A0A940HXN7-F1
#
_entry.id   AF-A0A940HXN7-F1
#
_cell.length_a   1.000
_cell.length_b   1.000
_cell.length_c   1.000
_cell.angle_alpha   90.00
_cell.angle_beta   90.00
_cell.angle_gamma   90.00
#
_symmetry.space_group_name_H-M   'P 1'
#
loop_
_entity.id
_entity.type
_entity.pdbx_description
1 polymer ?
#
loop_
_entity_poly.entity_id
_entity_poly.type
_entity_poly.pdbx_seq_one_letter_code
_entity_poly.pdbx_strand_id
1 'polypeptide(L)' 'YLVAILFIIFDLEIAFLFPWAISLGKIGLIGFWSMMLFLFILTIGFIYEWKKGVLDWD' A
#
# COMPACT_ATOMS: atom_id res chain seq x y z
N TYR A 1 -18.81 -4.66 -3.11
CA TYR A 1 -18.50 -3.24 -2.81
C TYR A 1 -17.15 -3.10 -2.10
N LEU A 2 -16.88 -3.90 -1.06
CA LEU A 2 -15.60 -3.88 -0.35
C LEU A 2 -14.39 -4.21 -1.25
N VAL A 3 -14.54 -5.16 -2.17
CA VAL A 3 -13.52 -5.46 -3.21
C VAL A 3 -13.20 -4.24 -4.09
N ALA A 4 -14.19 -3.40 -4.41
CA ALA A 4 -13.95 -2.18 -5.20
C ALA A 4 -13.22 -1.11 -4.40
N ILE A 5 -13.52 -0.98 -3.10
CA ILE A 5 -12.80 -0.08 -2.19
C ILE A 5 -11.35 -0.55 -2.03
N LEU A 6 -11.12 -1.85 -1.82
CA LEU A 6 -9.79 -2.45 -1.76
C LEU A 6 -9.01 -2.18 -3.06
N PHE A 7 -9.65 -2.35 -4.22
CA PHE A 7 -9.05 -2.05 -5.52
C PHE A 7 -8.65 -0.57 -5.65
N ILE A 8 -9.52 0.36 -5.24
CA ILE A 8 -9.21 1.81 -5.26
C ILE A 8 -8.04 2.14 -4.32
N ILE A 9 -8.03 1.56 -3.12
CA ILE A 9 -6.94 1.77 -2.16
C ILE A 9 -5.63 1.24 -2.74
N PHE A 10 -5.62 0.02 -3.28
CA PHE A 10 -4.43 -0.57 -3.88
C PHE A 10 -3.90 0.22 -5.09
N ASP A 11 -4.79 0.73 -5.94
CA ASP A 11 -4.40 1.58 -7.09
C ASP A 11 -3.78 2.90 -6.62
N LEU A 12 -4.32 3.49 -5.54
CA LEU A 12 -3.76 4.67 -4.90
C LEU A 12 -2.36 4.40 -4.31
N GLU A 13 -2.14 3.23 -3.71
CA GLU A 13 -0.81 2.84 -3.20
C GLU A 13 0.24 2.79 -4.31
N ILE A 14 -0.12 2.22 -5.47
CA ILE A 14 0.76 2.16 -6.65
C ILE A 14 1.05 3.58 -7.18
N ALA A 15 0.04 4.46 -7.20
CA ALA A 15 0.23 5.86 -7.60
C ALA A 15 1.24 6.59 -6.70
N PHE A 16 1.34 6.25 -5.41
CA PHE A 16 2.38 6.76 -4.51
C PHE A 16 3.73 6.08 -4.67
N LEU A 17 3.76 4.79 -5.04
CA LEU A 17 4.99 4.02 -5.30
C LEU A 17 5.77 4.52 -6.50
N PHE A 18 5.09 4.92 -7.58
CA PHE A 18 5.74 5.40 -8.81
C PHE A 18 6.67 6.60 -8.61
N PRO A 19 6.22 7.76 -8.07
CA PRO A 19 7.08 8.92 -7.89
C PRO A 19 8.21 8.65 -6.91
N TRP A 20 7.98 7.82 -5.89
CA TRP A 20 9.04 7.38 -4.98
C TRP A 20 10.10 6.56 -5.70
N ALA A 21 9.70 5.57 -6.51
CA ALA A 21 10.63 4.72 -7.26
C ALA A 21 11.48 5.54 -8.25
N ILE A 22 10.88 6.54 -8.90
CA ILE A 22 11.59 7.45 -9.82
C ILE A 22 12.56 8.37 -9.07
N SER A 23 12.22 8.81 -7.85
CA SER A 23 13.05 9.73 -7.06
C SER A 23 14.02 9.02 -6.11
N LEU A 24 14.03 7.69 -6.06
CA LEU A 24 14.82 6.88 -5.12
C LEU A 24 16.32 7.22 -5.14
N GLY A 25 16.86 7.58 -6.30
CA GLY A 25 18.25 8.04 -6.45
C GLY A 25 18.56 9.41 -5.81
N LYS A 26 17.55 10.22 -5.47
CA LYS A 26 17.69 11.57 -4.89
C LYS A 26 17.39 11.65 -3.39
N ILE A 27 16.51 10.79 -2.87
CA ILE A 27 16.00 10.88 -1.49
C ILE A 27 16.94 10.19 -0.48
N GLY A 28 17.88 9.36 -0.95
CA GLY A 28 18.84 8.65 -0.11
C GLY A 28 18.19 7.63 0.84
N LEU A 29 18.94 7.22 1.88
CA LEU A 29 18.52 6.19 2.85
C LEU A 29 17.25 6.55 3.64
N ILE A 30 17.00 7.85 3.84
CA ILE A 30 15.81 8.33 4.56
C ILE A 30 14.55 8.09 3.73
N GLY A 31 14.58 8.41 2.43
CA GLY A 31 13.47 8.12 1.53
C GLY A 31 13.20 6.63 1.35
N PHE A 32 14.24 5.81 1.45
CA PHE A 32 14.07 4.36 1.43
C PHE A 32 13.28 3.87 2.65
N TRP A 33 13.69 4.29 3.86
CA TRP A 33 13.01 3.90 5.10
C TRP A 33 11.59 4.45 5.21
N SER A 34 11.33 5.68 4.72
CA SER A 34 9.97 6.23 4.73
C SER A 34 9.00 5.37 3.90
N MET A 35 9.46 4.81 2.78
CA MET A 35 8.61 3.97 1.95
C MET A 35 8.46 2.56 2.47
N MET A 36 9.52 1.99 3.06
CA MET A 36 9.41 0.71 3.76
C MET A 36 8.38 0.77 4.89
N LEU A 37 8.34 1.88 5.64
CA LEU A 37 7.34 2.09 6.68
C LEU A 37 5.93 2.27 6.11
N PHE A 38 5.79 2.99 5.00
CA PHE A 38 4.52 3.13 4.29
C PHE A 38 3.98 1.77 3.84
N LEU A 39 4.79 0.95 3.15
CA LEU A 39 4.43 -0.40 2.74
C LEU A 39 4.08 -1.32 3.91
N PHE A 40 4.78 -1.18 5.04
CA PHE A 40 4.50 -1.96 6.24
C PHE A 40 3.12 -1.65 6.82
N ILE A 41 2.75 -0.38 6.92
CA ILE A 41 1.43 0.05 7.40
C ILE A 41 0.32 -0.48 6.48
N LEU A 42 0.53 -0.41 5.16
CA LEU A 42 -0.42 -0.91 4.17
C LEU A 42 -0.59 -2.42 4.25
N THR A 43 0.51 -3.15 4.40
CA THR A 43 0.48 -4.62 4.56
C THR A 43 -0.32 -5.01 5.81
N ILE A 44 -0.19 -4.26 6.91
CA ILE A 44 -1.00 -4.47 8.11
C ILE A 44 -2.47 -4.18 7.85
N GLY A 45 -2.79 -3.08 7.15
CA GLY A 45 -4.17 -2.76 6.74
C GLY A 45 -4.80 -3.87 5.91
N PHE A 46 -4.06 -4.37 4.92
CA PHE A 46 -4.47 -5.48 4.06
C PHE A 46 -4.70 -6.78 4.85
N ILE A 47 -3.77 -7.14 5.76
CA ILE A 47 -3.92 -8.31 6.64
C ILE A 47 -5.15 -8.17 7.55
N TYR A 48 -5.44 -6.96 8.04
CA TYR A 48 -6.61 -6.70 8.86
C TYR A 48 -7.91 -6.91 8.06
N GLU A 49 -8.00 -6.36 6.85
CA GLU A 49 -9.16 -6.54 5.98
C GLU A 49 -9.35 -8.00 5.57
N TRP A 50 -8.25 -8.72 5.30
CA TRP A 50 -8.28 -10.16 5.02
C TRP A 50 -8.80 -10.95 6.22
N LYS A 51 -8.27 -10.71 7.43
CA LYS A 51 -8.74 -11.39 8.64
C LYS A 51 -10.18 -11.07 9.01
N LYS A 52 -10.71 -9.93 8.59
CA LYS A 52 -12.09 -9.51 8.85
C LYS A 52 -13.11 -10.23 7.95
N GLY A 53 -12.67 -11.12 7.05
CA GLY A 53 -13.56 -11.90 6.18
C GLY A 53 -14.21 -11.05 5.09
N VAL A 54 -13.67 -9.88 4.79
CA VAL A 54 -14.18 -8.94 3.77
C VAL A 54 -14.02 -9.52 2.34
N LEU A 55 -13.18 -10.53 2.21
CA LEU A 55 -12.91 -11.29 0.99
C LEU A 55 -13.75 -12.57 0.87
N ASP A 56 -14.61 -12.90 1.84
CA ASP A 56 -15.55 -14.00 1.66
C ASP A 56 -16.67 -13.55 0.73
N TRP A 57 -16.63 -14.15 -0.47
CA TRP A 57 -17.64 -14.02 -1.50
C TRP A 57 -18.80 -14.96 -1.16
N ASP A 58 -19.76 -14.47 -0.38
CA ASP A 58 -21.18 -14.86 -0.53
C ASP A 58 -21.95 -13.70 -1.19
#